data_AF-A0AAJ5F5C0-F1
#
_entry.id   AF-A0AAJ5F5C0-F1
#
_cell.length_a   1.000
_cell.length_b   1.000
_cell.length_c   1.000
_cell.angle_alpha   90.00
_cell.angle_beta   90.00
_cell.angle_gamma   90.00
#
_symmetry.space_group_name_H-M   'P 1'
#
loop_
_entity.id
_entity.type
_entity.pdbx_description
1 polymer ?
#
loop_
_entity_poly.entity_id
_entity_poly.type
_entity_poly.pdbx_seq_one_letter_code
_entity_poly.pdbx_strand_id
1 'polypeptide(L)'
;MTGPIIPWNSCGPARVAMVLGYYGVHMALATISAGTRPSPISYMRADGIAPFARQLGLDATRVKQANVNTIRSLIANGYFVTVLERLKEVDKVLHFRVVWALDDQRQVFSAGTSLAGP
;
A
#
# COMPACT_ATOMS: atom_id res chain seq x y z
N MET A 1 -18.72 6.61 -22.03
CA MET A 1 -17.53 7.46 -22.23
C MET A 1 -16.37 6.80 -21.49
N THR A 2 -15.47 6.17 -22.22
CA THR A 2 -14.32 5.41 -21.70
C THR A 2 -13.13 6.34 -21.54
N GLY A 3 -12.86 6.78 -20.30
CA GLY A 3 -11.60 7.47 -19.98
C GLY A 3 -10.42 6.48 -19.99
N PRO A 4 -9.21 6.91 -20.38
CA PRO A 4 -8.07 6.02 -20.49
C PRO A 4 -7.69 5.49 -19.10
N ILE A 5 -7.64 4.16 -18.97
CA ILE A 5 -7.11 3.47 -17.79
C ILE A 5 -5.61 3.74 -17.78
N ILE A 6 -5.11 4.50 -16.81
CA ILE A 6 -3.67 4.71 -16.63
C ILE A 6 -3.10 3.43 -15.97
N PRO A 7 -2.40 2.54 -16.71
CA PRO A 7 -1.89 1.28 -16.14
C PRO A 7 -0.78 1.53 -15.09
N TRP A 8 -0.23 2.75 -15.07
CA TRP A 8 0.97 3.13 -14.33
C TRP A 8 0.74 3.66 -12.91
N ASN A 9 -0.52 3.75 -12.44
CA ASN A 9 -0.86 4.41 -11.16
C ASN A 9 -1.61 3.48 -10.17
N SER A 10 -1.66 2.19 -10.43
CA SER A 10 -2.44 1.24 -9.61
C SER A 10 -1.65 0.60 -8.47
N CYS A 11 -0.35 0.90 -8.30
CA CYS A 11 0.52 0.24 -7.32
C CYS A 11 0.01 0.37 -5.88
N GLY A 12 -0.44 1.57 -5.49
CA GLY A 12 -1.01 1.83 -4.17
C GLY A 12 -2.30 1.03 -3.89
N PRO A 13 -3.34 1.19 -4.72
CA PRO A 13 -4.58 0.43 -4.58
C PRO A 13 -4.38 -1.09 -4.63
N ALA A 14 -3.44 -1.58 -5.44
CA ALA A 14 -3.11 -3.02 -5.48
C ALA A 14 -2.54 -3.51 -4.15
N ARG A 15 -1.90 -2.65 -3.36
CA ARG A 15 -1.35 -3.02 -2.04
C ARG A 15 -2.39 -3.07 -0.98
N VAL A 16 -3.29 -2.10 -1.01
CA VAL A 16 -4.47 -2.13 -0.17
C VAL A 16 -5.28 -3.40 -0.49
N ALA A 17 -5.44 -3.76 -1.76
CA ALA A 17 -6.12 -5.00 -2.16
C ALA A 17 -5.46 -6.26 -1.57
N MET A 18 -4.12 -6.33 -1.59
CA MET A 18 -3.38 -7.46 -1.03
C MET A 18 -3.54 -7.56 0.49
N VAL A 19 -3.47 -6.44 1.22
CA VAL A 19 -3.70 -6.41 2.68
C VAL A 19 -5.14 -6.78 3.01
N LEU A 20 -6.11 -6.26 2.26
CA LEU A 20 -7.53 -6.59 2.44
C LEU A 20 -7.79 -8.08 2.17
N GLY A 21 -7.17 -8.66 1.15
CA GLY A 21 -7.25 -10.09 0.87
C GLY A 21 -6.77 -10.98 2.01
N TYR A 22 -5.75 -10.54 2.77
CA TYR A 22 -5.33 -11.24 3.99
C TYR A 22 -6.43 -11.27 5.06
N TYR A 23 -7.18 -10.17 5.20
CA TYR A 23 -8.34 -10.09 6.10
C TYR A 23 -9.63 -10.70 5.51
N GLY A 24 -9.55 -11.41 4.38
CA GLY A 24 -10.71 -12.02 3.71
C GLY A 24 -11.61 -11.02 2.98
N VAL A 25 -11.18 -9.75 2.83
CA VAL A 25 -11.93 -8.71 2.14
C VAL A 25 -11.49 -8.66 0.67
N HIS A 26 -12.37 -9.12 -0.22
CA HIS A 26 -12.13 -9.09 -1.66
C HIS A 26 -12.88 -7.94 -2.30
N MET A 27 -12.16 -7.02 -2.94
CA MET A 27 -12.74 -5.83 -3.55
C MET A 27 -12.09 -5.53 -4.90
N ALA A 28 -12.91 -5.03 -5.83
CA ALA A 28 -12.43 -4.58 -7.13
C ALA A 28 -11.39 -3.46 -6.97
N LEU A 29 -10.30 -3.56 -7.73
CA LEU A 29 -9.22 -2.56 -7.72
C LEU A 29 -9.73 -1.14 -8.03
N ALA A 30 -10.75 -1.03 -8.88
CA ALA A 30 -11.41 0.24 -9.21
C ALA A 30 -12.07 0.90 -7.98
N THR A 31 -12.72 0.11 -7.12
CA THR A 31 -13.35 0.60 -5.89
C THR A 31 -12.30 1.09 -4.89
N ILE A 32 -11.24 0.31 -4.69
CA ILE A 32 -10.13 0.68 -3.82
C ILE A 32 -9.45 1.95 -4.35
N SER A 33 -9.24 2.02 -5.66
CA SER A 33 -8.67 3.19 -6.32
C SER A 33 -9.53 4.44 -6.12
N ALA A 34 -10.85 4.33 -6.25
CA ALA A 34 -11.77 5.45 -6.03
C ALA A 34 -11.79 5.91 -4.57
N GLY A 35 -11.72 4.99 -3.60
CA GLY A 35 -11.77 5.30 -2.18
C GLY A 35 -10.46 5.88 -1.60
N THR A 36 -9.32 5.64 -2.25
CA THR A 36 -7.99 6.00 -1.71
C THR A 36 -7.30 7.14 -2.47
N ARG A 37 -7.87 7.61 -3.59
CA ARG A 37 -7.33 8.70 -4.42
C ARG A 37 -8.12 10.00 -4.24
N PRO A 38 -7.46 11.17 -4.22
CA PRO A 38 -8.15 12.47 -4.26
C PRO A 38 -8.97 12.72 -5.53
N SER A 39 -8.54 12.16 -6.66
CA SER A 39 -9.22 12.27 -7.96
C SER A 39 -8.90 11.08 -8.87
N PRO A 40 -9.69 10.81 -9.92
CA PRO A 40 -9.51 9.65 -10.80
C PRO A 40 -8.12 9.56 -11.46
N ILE A 41 -7.51 10.72 -11.77
CA ILE A 41 -6.22 10.82 -12.45
C ILE A 41 -5.02 10.94 -11.49
N SER A 42 -5.26 11.10 -10.18
CA SER A 42 -4.21 11.30 -9.18
C SER A 42 -3.62 9.99 -8.66
N TYR A 43 -2.41 10.06 -8.10
CA TYR A 43 -1.83 8.95 -7.33
C TYR A 43 -2.59 8.72 -6.03
N MET A 44 -2.62 7.47 -5.57
CA MET A 44 -3.04 7.17 -4.21
C MET A 44 -2.09 7.88 -3.23
N ARG A 45 -2.66 8.48 -2.19
CA ARG A 45 -1.88 9.13 -1.14
C ARG A 45 -2.00 8.33 0.15
N ALA A 46 -0.94 8.35 0.96
CA ALA A 46 -0.93 7.64 2.25
C ALA A 46 -2.01 8.17 3.23
N ASP A 47 -2.44 9.43 3.10
CA ASP A 47 -3.54 9.99 3.89
C ASP A 47 -4.93 9.47 3.48
N GLY A 48 -5.07 8.91 2.28
CA GLY A 48 -6.32 8.28 1.82
C GLY A 48 -6.54 6.85 2.36
N ILE A 49 -5.50 6.19 2.88
CA ILE A 49 -5.59 4.79 3.31
C ILE A 49 -6.40 4.65 4.60
N ALA A 50 -6.10 5.45 5.63
CA ALA A 50 -6.76 5.33 6.93
C ALA A 50 -8.28 5.64 6.89
N PRO A 51 -8.73 6.71 6.21
CA PRO A 51 -10.17 6.94 6.02
C PRO A 51 -10.85 5.78 5.28
N PHE A 52 -10.22 5.23 4.25
CA PHE A 52 -10.76 4.10 3.50
C PHE A 52 -10.85 2.82 4.35
N ALA A 53 -9.80 2.50 5.12
CA ALA A 53 -9.80 1.34 6.01
C ALA A 53 -10.95 1.39 7.04
N ARG A 54 -11.23 2.58 7.60
CA ARG A 54 -12.33 2.78 8.57
C ARG A 54 -13.71 2.48 8.00
N GLN A 55 -13.93 2.72 6.70
CA GLN A 55 -15.18 2.36 6.04
C GLN A 55 -15.42 0.85 6.00
N LEU A 56 -14.36 0.04 6.19
CA LEU A 56 -14.38 -1.41 6.20
C LEU A 56 -14.35 -1.99 7.62
N GLY A 57 -14.46 -1.15 8.66
CA GLY A 57 -14.33 -1.57 10.06
C GLY A 57 -12.90 -1.91 10.48
N LEU A 58 -11.91 -1.53 9.67
CA LEU A 58 -10.48 -1.68 9.98
C LEU A 58 -9.90 -0.35 10.47
N ASP A 59 -8.80 -0.40 11.21
CA ASP A 59 -8.04 0.80 11.54
C ASP A 59 -6.65 0.76 10.90
N ALA A 60 -6.16 1.91 10.48
CA ALA A 60 -4.83 2.08 9.92
C ALA A 60 -4.24 3.40 10.41
N THR A 61 -2.98 3.35 10.84
CA THR A 61 -2.27 4.52 11.36
C THR A 61 -1.17 4.93 10.40
N ARG A 62 -1.15 6.22 10.03
CA ARG A 62 -0.06 6.79 9.26
C ARG A 62 1.08 7.18 10.20
N VAL A 63 2.19 6.45 10.12
CA VAL A 63 3.44 6.80 10.80
C VAL A 63 4.34 7.56 9.83
N LYS A 64 4.81 8.76 10.22
CA LYS A 64 5.77 9.54 9.43
C LYS A 64 7.19 9.28 9.95
N GLN A 65 8.18 9.28 9.04
CA GLN A 65 9.60 9.13 9.38
C GLN A 65 9.91 7.88 10.22
N ALA A 66 9.18 6.78 9.98
CA ALA A 66 9.43 5.51 10.62
C ALA A 66 10.83 5.00 10.24
N ASN A 67 11.58 4.49 11.21
CA ASN A 67 12.85 3.80 10.98
C ASN A 67 12.62 2.27 10.96
N VAL A 68 13.67 1.51 10.62
CA VAL A 68 13.62 0.04 10.59
C VAL A 68 13.16 -0.57 11.92
N ASN A 69 13.54 0.00 13.06
CA ASN A 69 13.12 -0.50 14.37
C ASN A 69 11.62 -0.31 14.60
N THR A 70 11.05 0.77 14.08
CA THR A 70 9.59 1.00 14.11
C THR A 70 8.87 -0.05 13.27
N ILE A 71 9.34 -0.31 12.05
CA ILE A 71 8.77 -1.31 11.14
C ILE A 71 8.84 -2.70 11.77
N ARG A 72 10.00 -3.06 12.33
CA ARG A 72 10.22 -4.31 13.07
C ARG A 72 9.23 -4.47 14.22
N SER A 73 9.09 -3.43 15.04
CA SER A 73 8.17 -3.46 16.20
C SER A 73 6.72 -3.63 15.76
N LEU A 74 6.30 -2.97 14.69
CA LEU A 74 4.94 -3.12 14.15
C LEU A 74 4.68 -4.54 13.64
N ILE A 75 5.62 -5.12 12.88
CA ILE A 75 5.49 -6.50 12.39
C ILE A 75 5.46 -7.50 13.55
N ALA A 76 6.31 -7.32 14.56
CA ALA A 76 6.33 -8.17 15.75
C ALA A 76 5.02 -8.13 16.55
N ASN A 77 4.25 -7.04 16.44
CA ASN A 77 2.92 -6.90 17.04
C ASN A 77 1.78 -7.31 16.08
N GLY A 78 2.09 -7.96 14.95
CA GLY A 78 1.09 -8.48 14.02
C GLY A 78 0.52 -7.46 13.04
N TYR A 79 1.12 -6.27 12.90
CA TYR A 79 0.65 -5.26 11.95
C TYR A 79 1.24 -5.43 10.55
N PHE A 80 0.40 -5.28 9.54
CA PHE A 80 0.84 -5.08 8.15
C PHE A 80 1.37 -3.66 7.98
N VAL A 81 2.60 -3.52 7.46
CA VAL A 81 3.22 -2.21 7.25
C VAL A 81 3.25 -1.89 5.77
N THR A 82 2.50 -0.86 5.35
CA THR A 82 2.60 -0.32 3.99
C THR A 82 3.58 0.86 3.98
N VAL A 83 4.71 0.70 3.27
CA VAL A 83 5.79 1.67 3.16
C VAL A 83 5.63 2.47 1.87
N LEU A 84 5.66 3.80 2.00
CA LEU A 84 5.72 4.72 0.87
C LEU A 84 7.19 5.08 0.59
N GLU A 85 7.68 4.72 -0.59
CA GLU A 85 9.05 4.99 -1.02
C GLU A 85 9.08 5.74 -2.36
N ARG A 86 10.22 6.35 -2.67
CA ARG A 86 10.51 6.94 -3.98
C ARG A 86 11.49 6.01 -4.71
N LEU A 87 11.10 5.50 -5.88
CA LEU A 87 12.00 4.68 -6.70
C LEU A 87 13.05 5.59 -7.36
N LYS A 88 14.33 5.30 -7.12
CA LYS A 88 15.49 6.09 -7.60
C LYS A 88 15.73 6.02 -9.11
N GLU A 89 15.39 4.90 -9.77
CA GLU A 89 15.62 4.75 -11.22
C GLU A 89 14.50 5.34 -12.09
N VAL A 90 13.33 5.61 -11.50
CA VAL A 90 12.16 6.19 -12.18
C VAL A 90 11.77 7.46 -11.42
N ASP A 91 12.69 8.41 -11.45
CA ASP A 91 13.00 9.45 -10.45
C ASP A 91 11.86 10.42 -9.99
N LYS A 92 10.57 10.10 -10.18
CA LYS A 92 9.43 10.97 -9.82
C LYS A 92 8.18 10.24 -9.33
N VAL A 93 8.15 8.91 -9.24
CA VAL A 93 6.92 8.16 -8.89
C VAL A 93 6.94 7.67 -7.44
N LEU A 94 5.84 7.95 -6.72
CA LEU A 94 5.56 7.38 -5.40
C LEU A 94 5.22 5.89 -5.54
N HIS A 95 5.94 5.01 -4.84
CA HIS A 95 5.72 3.57 -4.85
C HIS A 95 5.34 3.04 -3.47
N PHE A 96 4.43 2.09 -3.44
CA PHE A 96 3.98 1.43 -2.22
C PHE A 96 4.48 -0.01 -2.17
N ARG A 97 5.19 -0.35 -1.08
CA ARG A 97 5.51 -1.73 -0.70
C ARG A 97 4.70 -2.14 0.51
N VAL A 98 4.28 -3.39 0.58
CA VAL A 98 3.75 -3.96 1.82
C VAL A 98 4.80 -4.88 2.38
N VAL A 99 5.03 -4.74 3.68
CA VAL A 99 5.99 -5.49 4.49
C VAL A 99 5.17 -6.17 5.59
N TRP A 100 5.24 -7.48 5.69
CA TRP A 100 4.41 -8.26 6.63
C TRP A 100 5.14 -9.35 7.39
N ALA A 101 6.41 -9.62 7.06
CA ALA A 101 7.24 -10.53 7.82
C ALA A 101 8.70 -10.07 7.80
N LEU A 102 9.42 -10.47 8.83
CA LEU A 102 10.84 -10.23 9.01
C LEU A 102 11.52 -11.55 9.35
N ASP A 103 12.54 -11.92 8.58
CA ASP A 103 13.50 -12.95 8.93
C ASP A 103 14.63 -12.29 9.73
N ASP A 104 14.59 -12.45 11.06
CA ASP A 104 15.55 -11.85 11.98
C ASP A 104 16.96 -12.45 11.87
N GLN A 105 17.09 -13.69 11.42
CA GLN A 105 18.41 -14.32 11.23
C GLN A 105 19.10 -13.75 9.99
N ARG A 106 18.33 -13.39 8.96
CA ARG A 106 18.85 -12.84 7.70
C ARG A 106 18.76 -11.33 7.61
N GLN A 107 18.05 -10.67 8.55
CA GLN A 107 17.73 -9.23 8.51
C GLN A 107 17.00 -8.83 7.20
N VAL A 108 16.12 -9.72 6.70
CA VAL A 108 15.39 -9.52 5.43
C VAL A 108 13.89 -9.41 5.70
N PHE A 109 13.24 -8.43 5.08
CA PHE A 109 11.79 -8.32 5.09
C PHE A 109 11.14 -9.08 3.94
N SER A 110 10.05 -9.81 4.22
CA SER A 110 9.14 -10.26 3.17
C SER A 110 8.29 -9.08 2.70
N ALA A 111 8.48 -8.71 1.44
CA ALA A 111 7.75 -7.62 0.82
C ALA A 111 7.14 -8.05 -0.51
N GLY A 112 5.90 -7.64 -0.74
CA GLY A 112 5.23 -7.81 -2.02
C GLY A 112 5.61 -6.65 -2.93
N THR A 113 5.98 -6.91 -4.18
CA THR A 113 6.13 -5.88 -5.23
C THR A 113 5.09 -6.07 -6.35
N SER A 114 4.43 -5.01 -6.80
CA SER A 114 3.62 -5.01 -8.02
C SER A 114 4.15 -3.88 -8.90
N LEU A 115 5.13 -4.23 -9.73
CA LEU A 115 5.62 -3.38 -10.81
C LEU A 115 4.77 -3.73 -12.03
N ALA A 116 3.57 -3.15 -12.11
CA ALA A 116 2.58 -3.37 -13.17
C ALA A 116 2.08 -4.84 -13.32
N GLY A 117 0.77 -5.02 -13.50
CA GLY A 117 0.27 -6.17 -14.27
C GLY A 117 0.49 -5.88 -15.77
N PRO A 118 0.38 -6.87 -16.67
CA PRO A 118 0.68 -6.72 -18.09
C PRO A 118 0.02 -5.51 -18.76
#